data_AF-A7Z9F3-F1
#
_entry.id   AF-A7Z9F3-F1
#
_cell.length_a   1.000
_cell.length_b   1.000
_cell.length_c   1.000
_cell.angle_alpha   90.00
_cell.angle_beta   90.00
_cell.angle_gamma   90.00
#
_symmetry.space_group_name_H-M   'P 1'
#
loop_
_entity.id
_entity.type
_entity.pdbx_description
1 polymer ?
#
loop_
_entity_poly.entity_id
_entity_poly.type
_entity_poly.pdbx_seq_one_letter_code
_entity_poly.pdbx_strand_id
1 'polypeptide(L)'
;MSNAIAIIGCLAFLCAVGYGIFHLICKAAKKEKRFSKKLFWPLLIGGFILLLTGASLAEPDASAVKAEEKYSTLDTAYQKLTKEHQALEKKYESISAAAEKEKSEAEAGNEEKLSKLSQEISELKKTNKSLKQDNEKLKNSQKKLEKTAETLQSENKTLKRQKAEAETKTSENAETAQNNAPSSGGHAETKAAGTSQGCDIKGSRNGIYHTPGSTYYDRTTDPAEMFCSIEDAVAAGYRAPKR
;
A
#
# COMPACT_ATOMS: atom_id res chain seq x y z
N MET A 1 -9.67 72.76 32.13
CA MET A 1 -9.27 74.06 31.52
C MET A 1 -8.71 73.91 30.11
N SER A 2 -8.14 72.74 29.73
CA SER A 2 -7.56 72.50 28.40
C SER A 2 -8.52 72.72 27.23
N ASN A 3 -9.77 72.28 27.35
CA ASN A 3 -10.79 72.44 26.29
C ASN A 3 -11.14 73.91 26.03
N ALA A 4 -11.07 74.78 27.06
CA ALA A 4 -11.35 76.20 26.89
C ALA A 4 -10.26 76.87 26.04
N ILE A 5 -8.98 76.48 26.21
CA ILE A 5 -7.85 77.00 25.44
C ILE A 5 -7.96 76.56 23.97
N ALA A 6 -8.32 75.31 23.71
CA ALA A 6 -8.53 74.79 22.35
C ALA A 6 -9.72 75.48 21.65
N ILE A 7 -10.83 75.70 22.35
CA ILE A 7 -12.02 76.39 21.81
C ILE A 7 -11.68 77.86 21.49
N ILE A 8 -10.99 78.56 22.39
CA ILE A 8 -10.56 79.95 22.15
C ILE A 8 -9.60 80.03 20.95
N GLY A 9 -8.66 79.09 20.82
CA GLY A 9 -7.77 78.98 19.67
C GLY A 9 -8.52 78.73 18.35
N CYS A 10 -9.50 77.82 18.36
CA CYS A 10 -10.35 77.52 17.20
C CYS A 10 -11.17 78.74 16.76
N LEU A 11 -11.81 79.43 17.71
CA LEU A 11 -12.57 80.64 17.45
C LEU A 11 -11.70 81.76 16.90
N ALA A 12 -10.50 81.98 17.46
CA ALA A 12 -9.55 82.97 16.95
C ALA A 12 -9.10 82.65 15.51
N PHE A 13 -8.82 81.37 15.21
CA PHE A 13 -8.45 80.92 13.87
C PHE A 13 -9.59 81.10 12.86
N LEU A 14 -10.82 80.71 13.20
CA LEU A 14 -11.99 80.88 12.34
C LEU A 14 -12.32 82.36 12.09
N CYS A 15 -12.21 83.21 13.12
CA CYS A 15 -12.35 84.65 12.97
C CYS A 15 -11.29 85.24 12.03
N ALA A 16 -10.04 84.77 12.12
CA ALA A 16 -8.97 85.19 11.21
C ALA A 16 -9.26 84.77 9.76
N VAL A 17 -9.64 83.51 9.53
CA VAL A 17 -10.00 82.99 8.20
C VAL A 17 -11.20 83.74 7.62
N GLY A 18 -12.26 83.94 8.41
CA GLY A 18 -13.45 84.70 8.00
C GLY A 18 -13.13 86.15 7.63
N TYR A 19 -12.28 86.82 8.42
CA TYR A 19 -11.77 88.16 8.10
C TYR A 19 -10.97 88.18 6.79
N GLY A 20 -10.13 87.17 6.56
CA GLY A 20 -9.39 86.97 5.32
C GLY A 20 -10.31 86.83 4.10
N ILE A 21 -11.32 85.97 4.19
CA ILE A 21 -12.31 85.73 3.12
C ILE A 21 -13.13 86.99 2.83
N PHE A 22 -13.64 87.65 3.87
CA PHE A 22 -14.39 88.91 3.73
C PHE A 22 -13.57 89.98 3.01
N HIS A 23 -12.28 90.08 3.33
CA HIS A 23 -11.40 91.02 2.66
C HIS A 23 -11.10 90.64 1.20
N LEU A 24 -10.93 89.35 0.89
CA LEU A 24 -10.76 88.87 -0.49
C LEU A 24 -12.00 89.19 -1.36
N ILE A 25 -13.20 89.00 -0.81
CA ILE A 25 -14.47 89.36 -1.48
C ILE A 25 -14.56 90.87 -1.69
N CYS A 26 -14.26 91.67 -0.65
CA CYS A 26 -14.26 93.13 -0.76
C CYS A 26 -13.21 93.66 -1.75
N LYS A 27 -12.03 93.02 -1.83
CA LYS A 27 -10.98 93.36 -2.78
C LYS A 27 -11.41 93.10 -4.22
N ALA A 28 -12.11 91.99 -4.47
CA ALA A 28 -12.64 91.65 -5.79
C ALA A 28 -13.80 92.58 -6.21
N ALA A 29 -14.64 93.01 -5.27
CA ALA A 29 -15.84 93.80 -5.56
C ALA A 29 -15.63 95.33 -5.59
N LYS A 30 -14.74 95.89 -4.76
CA LYS A 30 -14.67 97.36 -4.54
C LYS A 30 -13.29 97.99 -4.76
N LYS A 31 -12.30 97.23 -5.27
CA LYS A 31 -10.91 97.62 -5.62
C LYS A 31 -10.09 98.47 -4.61
N GLU A 32 -10.64 98.89 -3.47
CA GLU A 32 -9.94 99.74 -2.49
C GLU A 32 -10.32 99.39 -1.05
N LYS A 33 -9.64 98.40 -0.48
CA LYS A 33 -9.40 98.33 0.97
C LYS A 33 -8.00 97.72 1.19
N ARG A 34 -7.13 98.39 1.96
CA ARG A 34 -5.80 97.86 2.28
C ARG A 34 -5.93 96.75 3.32
N PHE A 35 -5.46 95.55 3.00
CA PHE A 35 -5.42 94.42 3.92
C PHE A 35 -4.44 94.66 5.07
N SER A 36 -4.91 94.63 6.32
CA SER A 36 -4.01 94.71 7.47
C SER A 36 -3.33 93.36 7.74
N LYS A 37 -2.21 93.14 7.04
CA LYS A 37 -1.33 91.97 7.28
C LYS A 37 -0.85 91.89 8.73
N LYS A 38 -0.72 93.04 9.39
CA LYS A 38 -0.26 93.17 10.78
C LYS A 38 -1.27 92.65 11.81
N LEU A 39 -2.56 92.58 11.46
CA LEU A 39 -3.61 92.02 12.34
C LEU A 39 -3.94 90.56 11.98
N PHE A 40 -3.92 90.23 10.69
CA PHE A 40 -4.31 88.89 10.23
C PHE A 40 -3.31 87.80 10.58
N TRP A 41 -2.03 87.97 10.24
CA TRP A 41 -1.02 86.93 10.43
C TRP A 41 -0.77 86.54 11.90
N PRO A 42 -0.66 87.48 12.87
CA PRO A 42 -0.48 87.07 14.27
C PRO A 42 -1.73 86.39 14.85
N LEU A 43 -2.93 86.79 14.43
CA LEU A 43 -4.18 86.16 14.90
C LEU A 43 -4.34 84.75 14.31
N LEU A 44 -4.00 84.56 13.04
CA LEU A 44 -4.08 83.26 12.37
C LEU A 44 -3.03 82.28 12.91
N ILE A 45 -1.75 82.69 12.96
CA ILE A 45 -0.67 81.84 13.47
C ILE A 45 -0.85 81.61 14.97
N GLY A 46 -1.17 82.65 15.74
CA GLY A 46 -1.39 82.56 17.17
C GLY A 46 -2.59 81.68 17.53
N GLY A 47 -3.71 81.80 16.81
CA GLY A 47 -4.86 80.92 16.99
C GLY A 47 -4.57 79.46 16.65
N PHE A 48 -3.81 79.22 15.58
CA PHE A 48 -3.41 77.86 15.18
C PHE A 48 -2.44 77.21 16.17
N ILE A 49 -1.45 77.95 16.68
CA ILE A 49 -0.55 77.46 17.73
C ILE A 49 -1.33 77.15 19.01
N LEU A 50 -2.23 78.06 19.43
CA LEU A 50 -3.05 77.86 20.62
C LEU A 50 -3.99 76.64 20.48
N LEU A 51 -4.52 76.40 19.28
CA LEU A 51 -5.32 75.23 18.96
C LEU A 51 -4.52 73.93 19.09
N LEU A 52 -3.31 73.87 18.51
CA LEU A 52 -2.43 72.71 18.58
C LEU A 52 -1.98 72.42 20.02
N THR A 53 -1.56 73.45 20.75
CA THR A 53 -1.15 73.29 22.16
C THR A 53 -2.34 72.93 23.05
N GLY A 54 -3.52 73.50 22.82
CA GLY A 54 -4.74 73.16 23.56
C GLY A 54 -5.22 71.73 23.32
N ALA A 55 -5.09 71.23 22.09
CA ALA A 55 -5.43 69.86 21.74
C ALA A 55 -4.46 68.82 22.34
N SER A 56 -3.18 69.15 22.44
CA SER A 56 -2.17 68.24 23.01
C SER A 56 -2.23 68.11 24.54
N LEU A 57 -2.85 69.07 25.23
CA LEU A 57 -3.05 69.06 26.70
C LEU A 57 -4.45 68.60 27.11
N ALA A 58 -5.28 68.16 26.17
CA ALA A 58 -6.51 67.45 26.48
C ALA A 58 -6.15 66.03 26.92
N GLU A 59 -6.34 65.72 28.21
CA GLU A 59 -6.22 64.35 28.69
C GLU A 59 -7.17 63.44 27.90
N PRO A 60 -6.75 62.21 27.54
CA PRO A 60 -7.63 61.28 26.87
C PRO A 60 -8.83 61.02 27.78
N ASP A 61 -10.03 61.29 27.27
CA ASP A 61 -11.24 60.95 28.00
C ASP A 61 -11.31 59.43 28.23
N ALA A 62 -12.06 59.00 29.24
CA ALA A 62 -12.17 57.58 29.59
C ALA A 62 -12.70 56.71 28.42
N SER A 63 -13.28 57.30 27.38
CA SER A 63 -13.66 56.62 26.14
C SER A 63 -12.48 56.35 25.20
N ALA A 64 -11.53 57.27 25.08
CA ALA A 64 -10.33 57.09 24.26
C ALA A 64 -9.43 55.96 24.80
N VAL A 65 -9.23 55.91 26.13
CA VAL A 65 -8.45 54.85 26.79
C VAL A 65 -9.11 53.47 26.58
N LYS A 66 -10.45 53.39 26.72
CA LYS A 66 -11.20 52.17 26.45
C LYS A 66 -11.17 51.75 24.98
N ALA A 67 -11.04 52.70 24.06
CA ALA A 67 -10.88 52.40 22.64
C ALA A 67 -9.50 51.78 22.36
N GLU A 68 -8.42 52.36 22.89
CA GLU A 68 -7.06 51.84 22.75
C GLU A 68 -6.90 50.43 23.36
N GLU A 69 -7.51 50.18 24.51
CA GLU A 69 -7.54 48.84 25.14
C GLU A 69 -8.26 47.80 24.25
N LYS A 70 -9.37 48.19 23.60
CA LYS A 70 -10.05 47.34 22.62
C LYS A 70 -9.24 47.10 21.35
N TYR A 71 -8.54 48.11 20.83
CA TYR A 71 -7.68 47.95 19.66
C TYR A 71 -6.49 47.03 19.94
N SER A 72 -5.84 47.16 21.10
CA SER A 72 -4.71 46.29 21.47
C SER A 72 -5.13 44.83 21.69
N THR A 73 -6.27 44.59 22.33
CA THR A 73 -6.84 43.24 22.47
C THR A 73 -7.27 42.64 21.13
N LEU A 74 -7.80 43.47 20.22
CA LEU A 74 -8.14 43.03 18.87
C LEU A 74 -6.89 42.70 18.03
N ASP A 75 -5.84 43.51 18.11
CA ASP A 75 -4.57 43.28 17.40
C ASP A 75 -3.88 41.97 17.85
N THR A 76 -3.83 41.74 19.17
CA THR A 76 -3.30 40.48 19.71
C THR A 76 -4.13 39.26 19.26
N ALA A 77 -5.45 39.39 19.18
CA ALA A 77 -6.32 38.34 18.64
C ALA A 77 -6.06 38.10 17.14
N TYR A 78 -5.91 39.15 16.33
CA TYR A 78 -5.58 39.04 14.92
C TYR A 78 -4.21 38.37 14.68
N GLN A 79 -3.19 38.77 15.43
CA GLN A 79 -1.86 38.17 15.40
C GLN A 79 -1.91 36.67 15.73
N LYS A 80 -2.67 36.29 16.77
CA LYS A 80 -2.86 34.89 17.16
C LYS A 80 -3.58 34.11 16.06
N LEU A 81 -4.68 34.64 15.55
CA LEU A 81 -5.47 34.02 14.48
C LEU A 81 -4.64 33.83 13.21
N THR A 82 -3.80 34.80 12.86
CA THR A 82 -2.91 34.74 11.69
C THR A 82 -1.87 33.63 11.85
N LYS A 83 -1.27 33.49 13.04
CA LYS A 83 -0.33 32.40 13.34
C LYS A 83 -1.00 31.03 13.29
N GLU A 84 -2.22 30.92 13.81
CA GLU A 84 -3.00 29.68 13.76
C GLU A 84 -3.36 29.31 12.32
N HIS A 85 -3.80 30.27 11.51
CA HIS A 85 -4.06 30.06 10.08
C HIS A 85 -2.80 29.60 9.34
N GLN A 86 -1.66 30.25 9.55
CA GLN A 86 -0.40 29.86 8.91
C GLN A 86 0.04 28.45 9.35
N ALA A 87 -0.15 28.10 10.62
CA ALA A 87 0.14 26.76 11.11
C ALA A 87 -0.81 25.70 10.52
N LEU A 88 -2.09 26.04 10.36
CA LEU A 88 -3.09 25.16 9.77
C LEU A 88 -2.85 24.96 8.27
N GLU A 89 -2.49 26.01 7.55
CA GLU A 89 -2.16 25.98 6.12
C GLU A 89 -0.93 25.09 5.88
N LYS A 90 0.12 25.22 6.69
CA LYS A 90 1.29 24.31 6.63
C LYS A 90 0.93 22.86 6.90
N LYS A 91 0.01 22.60 7.84
CA LYS A 91 -0.47 21.23 8.12
C LYS A 91 -1.28 20.70 6.93
N TYR A 92 -2.14 21.52 6.34
CA TYR A 92 -2.93 21.15 5.18
C TYR A 92 -2.03 20.79 3.99
N GLU A 93 -1.07 21.65 3.64
CA GLU A 93 -0.07 21.40 2.59
C GLU A 93 0.74 20.12 2.83
N SER A 94 1.16 19.88 4.09
CA SER A 94 1.90 18.66 4.41
C SER A 94 1.03 17.40 4.28
N ILE A 95 -0.23 17.47 4.69
CA ILE A 95 -1.16 16.34 4.62
C ILE A 95 -1.56 16.07 3.17
N SER A 96 -1.84 17.11 2.38
CA SER A 96 -2.18 16.97 0.97
C SER A 96 -1.01 16.40 0.18
N ALA A 97 0.22 16.87 0.40
CA ALA A 97 1.41 16.33 -0.23
C ALA A 97 1.67 14.86 0.15
N ALA A 98 1.46 14.49 1.42
CA ALA A 98 1.59 13.12 1.88
C ALA A 98 0.53 12.20 1.23
N ALA A 99 -0.72 12.66 1.13
CA ALA A 99 -1.81 11.91 0.51
C ALA A 99 -1.59 11.70 -1.00
N GLU A 100 -1.13 12.72 -1.73
CA GLU A 100 -0.78 12.60 -3.15
C GLU A 100 0.38 11.64 -3.37
N LYS A 101 1.41 11.70 -2.51
CA LYS A 101 2.54 10.77 -2.57
C LYS A 101 2.11 9.32 -2.31
N GLU A 102 1.32 9.08 -1.26
CA GLU A 102 0.83 7.75 -0.93
C GLU A 102 -0.04 7.18 -2.06
N LYS A 103 -0.90 8.01 -2.66
CA LYS A 103 -1.71 7.63 -3.81
C LYS A 103 -0.84 7.27 -5.02
N SER A 104 0.15 8.08 -5.34
CA SER A 104 1.07 7.83 -6.46
C SER A 104 1.90 6.55 -6.25
N GLU A 105 2.41 6.32 -5.04
CA GLU A 105 3.14 5.09 -4.69
C GLU A 105 2.23 3.84 -4.75
N ALA A 106 0.99 3.95 -4.30
CA ALA A 106 0.01 2.87 -4.37
C ALA A 106 -0.40 2.54 -5.83
N GLU A 107 -0.62 3.56 -6.66
CA GLU A 107 -0.93 3.39 -8.08
C GLU A 107 0.24 2.72 -8.83
N ALA A 108 1.46 3.23 -8.66
CA ALA A 108 2.66 2.65 -9.28
C ALA A 108 2.90 1.20 -8.82
N GLY A 109 2.78 0.92 -7.52
CA GLY A 109 2.95 -0.42 -6.96
C GLY A 109 1.87 -1.40 -7.45
N ASN A 110 0.64 -0.94 -7.64
CA ASN A 110 -0.43 -1.77 -8.20
C ASN A 110 -0.24 -2.02 -9.69
N GLU A 111 0.20 -1.03 -10.46
CA GLU A 111 0.49 -1.19 -11.89
C GLU A 111 1.64 -2.19 -12.12
N GLU A 112 2.69 -2.11 -11.31
CA GLU A 112 3.79 -3.08 -11.33
C GLU A 112 3.29 -4.50 -11.01
N LYS A 113 2.50 -4.67 -9.94
CA LYS A 113 1.91 -5.97 -9.57
C LYS A 113 1.00 -6.53 -10.66
N LEU A 114 0.19 -5.68 -11.30
CA LEU A 114 -0.71 -6.07 -12.39
C LEU A 114 0.09 -6.55 -13.61
N SER A 115 1.20 -5.88 -13.93
CA SER A 115 2.08 -6.29 -15.02
C SER A 115 2.74 -7.65 -14.77
N LYS A 116 3.23 -7.89 -13.55
CA LYS A 116 3.81 -9.17 -13.12
C LYS A 116 2.79 -10.31 -13.17
N LEU A 117 1.59 -10.08 -12.62
CA LEU A 117 0.49 -11.06 -12.66
C LEU A 117 0.09 -11.40 -14.10
N SER A 118 -0.01 -10.39 -14.98
CA SER A 118 -0.29 -10.61 -16.40
C SER A 118 0.78 -11.46 -17.08
N GLN A 119 2.05 -11.19 -16.80
CA GLN A 119 3.16 -11.96 -17.36
C GLN A 119 3.14 -13.41 -16.87
N GLU A 120 2.95 -13.62 -15.56
CA GLU A 120 2.86 -14.95 -14.93
C GLU A 120 1.67 -15.75 -15.48
N ILE A 121 0.50 -15.12 -15.66
CA ILE A 121 -0.66 -15.74 -16.33
C ILE A 121 -0.32 -16.16 -17.77
N SER A 122 0.45 -15.34 -18.50
CA SER A 122 0.86 -15.65 -19.88
C SER A 122 1.79 -16.87 -19.92
N GLU A 123 2.71 -16.97 -18.96
CA GLU A 123 3.66 -18.08 -18.84
C GLU A 123 2.94 -19.36 -18.42
N LEU A 124 2.09 -19.29 -17.40
CA LEU A 124 1.22 -20.39 -16.98
C LEU A 124 0.37 -20.92 -18.15
N LYS A 125 -0.18 -20.02 -18.97
CA LYS A 125 -0.96 -20.42 -20.16
C LYS A 125 -0.12 -21.17 -21.19
N LYS A 126 1.12 -20.73 -21.43
CA LYS A 126 2.07 -21.43 -22.33
C LYS A 126 2.43 -22.81 -21.76
N THR A 127 2.77 -22.89 -20.48
CA THR A 127 3.12 -24.14 -19.80
C THR A 127 1.95 -25.13 -19.82
N ASN A 128 0.74 -24.67 -19.52
CA ASN A 128 -0.46 -25.50 -19.55
C ASN A 128 -0.77 -26.01 -20.96
N LYS A 129 -0.54 -25.20 -22.00
CA LYS A 129 -0.64 -25.63 -23.40
C LYS A 129 0.39 -26.72 -23.74
N SER A 130 1.64 -26.56 -23.31
CA SER A 130 2.70 -27.56 -23.52
C SER A 130 2.38 -28.88 -22.80
N LEU A 131 2.00 -28.80 -21.51
CA LEU A 131 1.62 -29.97 -20.72
C LEU A 131 0.43 -30.73 -21.34
N LYS A 132 -0.56 -30.03 -21.91
CA LYS A 132 -1.66 -30.68 -22.64
C LYS A 132 -1.16 -31.42 -23.87
N GLN A 133 -0.26 -30.83 -24.65
CA GLN A 133 0.32 -31.49 -25.82
C GLN A 133 1.15 -32.72 -25.44
N ASP A 134 1.94 -32.64 -24.38
CA ASP A 134 2.78 -33.75 -23.94
C ASP A 134 1.94 -34.88 -23.32
N ASN A 135 0.86 -34.57 -22.60
CA ASN A 135 -0.11 -35.57 -22.15
C ASN A 135 -0.76 -36.32 -23.34
N GLU A 136 -1.16 -35.62 -24.40
CA GLU A 136 -1.70 -36.26 -25.61
C GLU A 136 -0.66 -37.16 -26.30
N LYS A 137 0.61 -36.72 -26.39
CA LYS A 137 1.70 -37.54 -26.93
C LYS A 137 1.92 -38.79 -26.08
N LEU A 138 2.00 -38.64 -24.75
CA LEU A 138 2.18 -39.75 -23.82
C LEU A 138 1.05 -40.76 -23.94
N LYS A 139 -0.19 -40.30 -24.03
CA LYS A 139 -1.37 -41.17 -24.21
C LYS A 139 -1.30 -41.97 -25.51
N ASN A 140 -0.87 -41.35 -26.61
CA ASN A 140 -0.69 -42.04 -27.88
C ASN A 140 0.46 -43.07 -27.83
N SER A 141 1.58 -42.72 -27.19
CA SER A 141 2.69 -43.65 -26.99
C SER A 141 2.29 -44.84 -26.11
N GLN A 142 1.56 -44.59 -25.02
CA GLN A 142 1.05 -45.65 -24.13
C GLN A 142 0.15 -46.62 -24.89
N LYS A 143 -0.78 -46.10 -25.72
CA LYS A 143 -1.67 -46.92 -26.56
C LYS A 143 -0.91 -47.73 -27.61
N LYS A 144 0.20 -47.22 -28.14
CA LYS A 144 1.08 -47.98 -29.06
C LYS A 144 1.82 -49.09 -28.31
N LEU A 145 2.39 -48.79 -27.15
CA LEU A 145 3.10 -49.77 -26.32
C LEU A 145 2.18 -50.92 -25.92
N GLU A 146 0.95 -50.61 -25.52
CA GLU A 146 -0.06 -51.60 -25.12
C GLU A 146 -0.40 -52.53 -26.28
N LYS A 147 -0.65 -51.99 -27.48
CA LYS A 147 -0.83 -52.81 -28.70
C LYS A 147 0.38 -53.69 -28.99
N THR A 148 1.60 -53.15 -28.92
CA THR A 148 2.80 -53.96 -29.17
C THR A 148 3.00 -55.05 -28.12
N ALA A 149 2.65 -54.79 -26.87
CA ALA A 149 2.69 -55.79 -25.81
C ALA A 149 1.69 -56.93 -26.06
N GLU A 150 0.45 -56.60 -26.47
CA GLU A 150 -0.55 -57.60 -26.87
C GLU A 150 -0.07 -58.46 -28.04
N THR A 151 0.49 -57.85 -29.10
CA THR A 151 1.00 -58.59 -30.26
C THR A 151 2.13 -59.53 -29.86
N LEU A 152 3.14 -59.05 -29.13
CA LEU A 152 4.26 -59.87 -28.67
C LEU A 152 3.82 -61.01 -27.74
N GLN A 153 2.76 -60.80 -26.95
CA GLN A 153 2.20 -61.84 -26.08
C GLN A 153 1.52 -62.94 -26.91
N SER A 154 0.79 -62.56 -27.96
CA SER A 154 0.18 -63.51 -28.90
C SER A 154 1.22 -64.30 -29.71
N GLU A 155 2.28 -63.63 -30.15
CA GLU A 155 3.39 -64.22 -30.90
C GLU A 155 4.19 -65.19 -30.02
N ASN A 156 4.48 -64.82 -28.76
CA ASN A 156 5.10 -65.72 -27.78
C ASN A 156 4.25 -66.97 -27.49
N LYS A 157 2.93 -66.84 -27.37
CA LYS A 157 2.03 -68.00 -27.21
C LYS A 157 2.11 -68.93 -28.43
N THR A 158 2.15 -68.36 -29.63
CA THR A 158 2.23 -69.11 -30.89
C THR A 158 3.57 -69.83 -31.03
N LEU A 159 4.68 -69.14 -30.77
CA LEU A 159 6.03 -69.71 -30.78
C LEU A 159 6.20 -70.81 -29.72
N LYS A 160 5.65 -70.65 -28.51
CA LYS A 160 5.65 -71.72 -27.49
C LYS A 160 4.90 -72.97 -27.97
N ARG A 161 3.78 -72.79 -28.68
CA ARG A 161 3.00 -73.90 -29.24
C ARG A 161 3.78 -74.63 -30.34
N GLN A 162 4.41 -73.89 -31.24
CA GLN A 162 5.28 -74.45 -32.28
C GLN A 162 6.51 -75.14 -31.71
N LYS A 163 7.13 -74.59 -30.65
CA LYS A 163 8.28 -75.21 -29.97
C LYS A 163 7.89 -76.51 -29.26
N ALA A 164 6.74 -76.53 -28.58
CA ALA A 164 6.20 -77.75 -27.97
C ALA A 164 5.89 -78.83 -29.04
N GLU A 165 5.33 -78.44 -30.19
CA GLU A 165 5.08 -79.35 -31.32
C GLU A 165 6.38 -79.89 -31.95
N ALA A 166 7.43 -79.08 -32.04
CA ALA A 166 8.76 -79.48 -32.51
C ALA A 166 9.51 -80.38 -31.52
N GLU A 167 9.36 -80.16 -30.21
CA GLU A 167 9.91 -81.03 -29.16
C GLU A 167 9.22 -82.40 -29.16
N THR A 168 7.91 -82.49 -29.41
CA THR A 168 7.22 -83.80 -29.63
C THR A 168 7.67 -84.54 -30.89
N LYS A 169 8.12 -83.83 -31.94
CA LYS A 169 8.62 -84.46 -33.19
C LYS A 169 10.11 -84.84 -33.14
N THR A 170 10.85 -84.34 -32.15
CA THR A 170 12.26 -84.69 -31.93
C THR A 170 12.41 -85.83 -30.90
N SER A 171 11.33 -86.19 -30.19
CA SER A 171 11.32 -87.25 -29.17
C SER A 171 10.99 -88.66 -29.69
N GLU A 172 10.83 -88.88 -31.01
CA GLU A 172 10.73 -90.22 -31.60
C GLU A 172 12.09 -90.83 -32.02
N ASN A 173 13.21 -90.13 -31.79
CA ASN A 173 14.52 -90.71 -32.10
C ASN A 173 15.62 -90.26 -31.12
N ALA A 174 15.48 -90.56 -29.83
CA ALA A 174 16.59 -90.69 -28.88
C ALA A 174 16.12 -91.16 -27.49
N GLU A 175 15.62 -92.39 -27.37
CA GLU A 175 15.72 -93.13 -26.11
C GLU A 175 16.91 -94.07 -26.19
N THR A 176 18.07 -93.68 -25.64
CA THR A 176 18.95 -94.53 -24.82
C THR A 176 20.04 -93.65 -24.20
N ALA A 177 19.98 -93.40 -22.88
CA ALA A 177 21.11 -93.41 -21.93
C ALA A 177 20.80 -92.64 -20.62
N GLN A 178 20.57 -93.44 -19.56
CA GLN A 178 21.00 -93.32 -18.16
C GLN A 178 21.06 -91.98 -17.38
N ASN A 179 20.36 -92.01 -16.25
CA ASN A 179 20.79 -91.73 -14.86
C ASN A 179 21.40 -90.36 -14.48
N ASN A 180 20.66 -89.57 -13.69
CA ASN A 180 20.93 -89.28 -12.26
C ASN A 180 19.98 -88.19 -11.70
N ALA A 181 19.54 -88.38 -10.46
CA ALA A 181 18.76 -87.43 -9.63
C ALA A 181 19.69 -86.36 -8.97
N PRO A 182 19.26 -85.41 -8.09
CA PRO A 182 17.90 -84.99 -7.65
C PRO A 182 17.68 -83.44 -7.51
N SER A 183 16.42 -83.07 -7.22
CA SER A 183 15.93 -82.05 -6.24
C SER A 183 16.10 -80.52 -6.42
N SER A 184 14.93 -79.84 -6.25
CA SER A 184 14.63 -78.52 -5.62
C SER A 184 15.35 -77.29 -6.15
N GLY A 185 14.69 -76.32 -6.79
CA GLY A 185 13.69 -75.38 -6.24
C GLY A 185 14.30 -73.98 -6.41
N GLY A 186 13.74 -73.01 -7.13
CA GLY A 186 12.36 -72.56 -7.12
C GLY A 186 12.19 -71.38 -6.14
N HIS A 187 12.74 -70.20 -6.44
CA HIS A 187 12.03 -68.94 -6.12
C HIS A 187 12.60 -67.72 -6.85
N ALA A 188 11.74 -67.11 -7.66
CA ALA A 188 11.84 -65.74 -8.11
C ALA A 188 11.33 -64.84 -6.97
N GLU A 189 12.14 -63.89 -6.52
CA GLU A 189 11.72 -62.82 -5.60
C GLU A 189 10.73 -61.91 -6.32
N THR A 190 9.45 -62.27 -6.15
CA THR A 190 8.33 -61.37 -6.36
C THR A 190 8.23 -60.56 -5.07
N LYS A 191 8.47 -59.24 -5.14
CA LYS A 191 8.25 -58.33 -4.03
C LYS A 191 6.81 -58.48 -3.54
N ALA A 192 6.65 -59.21 -2.45
CA ALA A 192 5.41 -59.34 -1.72
C ALA A 192 5.03 -57.96 -1.17
N ALA A 193 3.87 -57.46 -1.60
CA ALA A 193 3.12 -56.48 -0.86
C ALA A 193 2.76 -57.11 0.50
N GLY A 194 3.52 -56.74 1.53
CA GLY A 194 3.28 -57.14 2.91
C GLY A 194 2.07 -56.40 3.45
N THR A 195 0.95 -57.09 3.51
CA THR A 195 -0.23 -56.73 4.28
C THR A 195 0.10 -56.83 5.77
N SER A 196 0.44 -55.71 6.40
CA SER A 196 0.20 -55.48 7.82
C SER A 196 -0.53 -54.15 7.96
N GLN A 197 -1.87 -54.22 7.99
CA GLN A 197 -2.74 -53.08 8.27
C GLN A 197 -2.59 -52.66 9.73
N GLY A 198 -1.53 -51.93 10.02
CA GLY A 198 -1.45 -50.97 11.12
C GLY A 198 -1.37 -49.58 10.49
N CYS A 199 -2.12 -48.60 10.99
CA CYS A 199 -1.90 -47.21 10.60
C CYS A 199 -0.55 -46.76 11.19
N ASP A 200 0.54 -47.02 10.48
CA ASP A 200 1.92 -46.81 10.94
C ASP A 200 2.51 -45.48 10.47
N ILE A 201 1.71 -44.58 9.89
CA ILE A 201 2.19 -43.26 9.48
C ILE A 201 1.78 -42.23 10.53
N LYS A 202 2.77 -41.63 11.19
CA LYS A 202 2.55 -40.67 12.28
C LYS A 202 2.42 -39.24 11.75
N GLY A 203 1.29 -38.60 11.97
CA GLY A 203 1.09 -37.17 11.74
C GLY A 203 1.53 -36.34 12.94
N SER A 204 2.56 -35.50 12.79
CA SER A 204 2.97 -34.53 13.81
C SER A 204 2.05 -33.31 13.81
N ARG A 205 1.84 -32.68 14.97
CA ARG A 205 1.10 -31.41 15.12
C ARG A 205 1.59 -30.27 14.22
N ASN A 206 2.83 -30.38 13.72
CA ASN A 206 3.43 -29.44 12.76
C ASN A 206 2.99 -29.68 11.30
N GLY A 207 2.01 -30.57 11.07
CA GLY A 207 1.51 -30.92 9.74
C GLY A 207 2.51 -31.74 8.92
N ILE A 208 3.36 -32.53 9.56
CA ILE A 208 4.36 -33.37 8.89
C ILE A 208 4.04 -34.84 9.15
N TYR A 209 3.98 -35.66 8.10
CA TYR A 209 3.82 -37.10 8.25
C TYR A 209 5.19 -37.79 8.30
N HIS A 210 5.29 -38.84 9.10
CA HIS A 210 6.48 -39.66 9.24
C HIS A 210 6.14 -41.12 8.94
N THR A 211 6.84 -41.72 7.99
CA THR A 211 6.72 -43.15 7.68
C THR A 211 7.69 -43.97 8.54
N PRO A 212 7.41 -45.26 8.79
CA PRO A 212 8.36 -46.16 9.44
C PRO A 212 9.70 -46.14 8.69
N GLY A 213 10.80 -45.99 9.42
CA GLY A 213 12.15 -45.87 8.85
C GLY A 213 12.56 -44.45 8.42
N SER A 214 11.69 -43.43 8.55
CA SER A 214 12.10 -42.03 8.36
C SER A 214 12.88 -41.49 9.57
N THR A 215 13.81 -40.56 9.35
CA THR A 215 14.75 -40.04 10.38
C THR A 215 14.08 -39.48 11.63
N TYR A 216 12.80 -39.08 11.54
CA TYR A 216 12.05 -38.44 12.63
C TYR A 216 10.87 -39.31 13.12
N TYR A 217 10.72 -40.53 12.61
CA TYR A 217 9.63 -41.44 12.95
C TYR A 217 9.59 -41.80 14.44
N ASP A 218 10.74 -42.21 14.99
CA ASP A 218 10.86 -42.63 16.39
C ASP A 218 10.85 -41.44 17.36
N ARG A 219 11.17 -40.25 16.86
CA ARG A 219 11.14 -38.99 17.63
C ARG A 219 9.73 -38.44 17.79
N THR A 220 8.79 -38.89 16.98
CA THR A 220 7.37 -38.51 17.10
C THR A 220 6.69 -39.48 18.06
N THR A 221 6.65 -39.11 19.34
CA THR A 221 6.06 -39.91 20.43
C THR A 221 4.59 -39.60 20.69
N ASP A 222 4.12 -38.40 20.31
CA ASP A 222 2.72 -37.94 20.43
C ASP A 222 2.18 -37.51 19.04
N PRO A 223 1.72 -38.47 18.22
CA PRO A 223 1.11 -38.17 16.92
C PRO A 223 -0.28 -37.55 17.10
N ALA A 224 -0.57 -36.48 16.36
CA ALA A 224 -1.88 -35.86 16.31
C ALA A 224 -2.91 -36.76 15.61
N GLU A 225 -2.46 -37.50 14.61
CA GLU A 225 -3.29 -38.40 13.80
C GLU A 225 -2.43 -39.52 13.23
N MET A 226 -3.02 -40.71 13.06
CA MET A 226 -2.36 -41.89 12.50
C MET A 226 -2.99 -42.23 11.16
N PHE A 227 -2.15 -42.39 10.12
CA PHE A 227 -2.59 -42.71 8.77
C PHE A 227 -2.16 -44.12 8.37
N CYS A 228 -2.99 -44.75 7.54
CA CYS A 228 -2.73 -46.07 6.98
C CYS A 228 -2.07 -46.02 5.59
N SER A 229 -2.07 -44.85 4.94
CA SER A 229 -1.37 -44.61 3.67
C SER A 229 -0.78 -43.20 3.63
N ILE A 230 0.19 -42.97 2.73
CA ILE A 230 0.80 -41.64 2.53
C ILE A 230 -0.24 -40.72 1.89
N GLU A 231 -1.05 -41.28 1.01
CA GLU A 231 -2.13 -40.60 0.29
C GLU A 231 -3.15 -40.01 1.28
N ASP A 232 -3.54 -40.75 2.31
CA ASP A 232 -4.46 -40.26 3.35
C ASP A 232 -3.85 -39.10 4.14
N ALA A 233 -2.56 -39.18 4.49
CA ALA A 233 -1.87 -38.12 5.20
C ALA A 233 -1.80 -36.83 4.38
N VAL A 234 -1.52 -36.95 3.07
CA VAL A 234 -1.49 -35.81 2.16
C VAL A 234 -2.89 -35.23 1.94
N ALA A 235 -3.92 -36.08 1.81
CA ALA A 235 -5.31 -35.65 1.71
C ALA A 235 -5.79 -34.91 2.98
N ALA A 236 -5.30 -35.32 4.16
CA ALA A 236 -5.51 -34.63 5.43
C ALA A 236 -4.66 -33.35 5.59
N GLY A 237 -3.84 -32.99 4.60
CA GLY A 237 -3.06 -31.75 4.58
C GLY A 237 -1.67 -31.85 5.22
N TYR A 238 -1.20 -33.06 5.54
CA TYR A 238 0.16 -33.27 6.04
C TYR A 238 1.16 -33.34 4.88
N ARG A 239 2.37 -32.83 5.11
CA ARG A 239 3.47 -32.84 4.13
C ARG A 239 4.64 -33.73 4.56
N ALA A 240 5.48 -34.10 3.60
CA ALA A 240 6.71 -34.84 3.90
C ALA A 240 7.71 -33.99 4.71
N PRO A 241 8.62 -34.63 5.47
CA PRO A 241 9.73 -33.93 6.13
C PRO A 241 10.66 -33.30 5.09
N LYS A 242 11.14 -32.08 5.37
CA LYS A 242 12.21 -31.47 4.56
C LYS A 242 13.52 -32.20 4.89
N ARG A 243 14.26 -32.58 3.87
CA ARG A 243 15.63 -33.11 4.02
C ARG A 243 16.58 -32.00 4.41
#